data_AF-A0A3B9VG78-F1
#
_entry.id   AF-A0A3B9VG78-F1
#
_cell.length_a   1.000
_cell.length_b   1.000
_cell.length_c   1.000
_cell.angle_alpha   90.00
_cell.angle_beta   90.00
_cell.angle_gamma   90.00
#
_symmetry.space_group_name_H-M   'P 1'
#
loop_
_entity.id
_entity.type
_entity.pdbx_description
1 polymer ?
#
loop_
_entity_poly.entity_id
_entity_poly.type
_entity_poly.pdbx_seq_one_letter_code
_entity_poly.pdbx_strand_id
1 'polypeptide(L)'
;MDWENCNMKKISGFTLVEVIVVVAVLAVVLTIATPDLNRLFAKQDEMTESLRLKKIYNALEVYSKQNKKLPDEGTWVNDLVQYSELSKNQIQKDVWGKNREYRRSSSTVNYLGGEYQVYYAVVHSMGYNGKMDGEITPTSQAEFMDFDPTKDSSGKRIDNQAIKYTDQADKIKLFEETLDRMEKLSIALAKYARVKQITGVQLAPERSDSFIYFPKDGRSSDGGEYFYGTIKKTVNPDTTLSLTASQSVGKISGNQNDARDLAELLGLPRYYGENALSGKPMWYISNPGDGNDICSNEPGSAPYYPPVIKIDDNVTDPC
;
A
#
# COMPACT_ATOMS: atom_id res chain seq x y z
N MET A 1 32.77 -84.68 0.50
CA MET A 1 32.17 -83.35 0.28
C MET A 1 32.50 -82.54 1.53
N ASP A 2 33.33 -81.53 1.31
CA ASP A 2 34.16 -80.82 2.27
C ASP A 2 33.39 -80.02 3.32
N TRP A 3 33.86 -80.03 4.57
CA TRP A 3 33.52 -79.00 5.56
C TRP A 3 34.70 -78.53 6.42
N GLU A 4 35.94 -78.86 6.05
CA GLU A 4 37.11 -78.27 6.70
C GLU A 4 37.49 -76.95 6.02
N ASN A 5 37.00 -75.84 6.58
CA ASN A 5 37.79 -74.62 6.84
C ASN A 5 36.87 -73.46 7.28
N CYS A 6 36.52 -73.41 8.56
CA CYS A 6 36.12 -72.14 9.19
C CYS A 6 37.30 -71.61 10.00
N ASN A 7 38.19 -70.88 9.32
CA ASN A 7 39.31 -70.18 9.93
C ASN A 7 38.76 -68.94 10.66
N MET A 8 38.34 -69.10 11.92
CA MET A 8 37.99 -67.96 12.76
C MET A 8 39.25 -67.14 13.03
N LYS A 9 39.45 -66.09 12.23
CA LYS A 9 40.44 -65.04 12.53
C LYS A 9 40.16 -64.54 13.95
N LYS A 10 41.08 -64.82 14.87
CA LYS A 10 41.07 -64.22 16.21
C LYS A 10 41.10 -62.70 16.02
N ILE A 11 40.02 -62.04 16.41
CA ILE A 11 40.00 -60.58 16.54
C ILE A 11 40.96 -60.27 17.68
N SER A 12 42.15 -59.77 17.32
CA SER A 12 43.13 -59.29 18.30
C SER A 12 42.49 -58.12 19.03
N GLY A 13 42.25 -58.26 20.33
CA GLY A 13 41.76 -57.17 21.16
C GLY A 13 42.78 -56.03 21.18
N PHE A 14 42.27 -54.79 21.08
CA PHE A 14 43.10 -53.59 21.19
C PHE A 14 43.87 -53.59 22.51
N THR A 15 45.16 -53.27 22.45
CA THR A 15 45.97 -53.12 23.66
C THR A 15 45.65 -51.81 24.35
N LEU A 16 45.72 -51.76 25.68
CA LEU A 16 45.41 -50.56 26.47
C LEU A 16 46.26 -49.34 26.05
N VAL A 17 47.51 -49.58 25.66
CA VAL A 17 48.43 -48.55 25.17
C VAL A 17 47.95 -47.94 23.85
N GLU A 18 47.46 -48.76 22.93
CA GLU A 18 46.96 -48.30 21.63
C GLU A 18 45.70 -47.44 21.78
N VAL A 19 44.82 -47.80 22.72
CA VAL A 19 43.65 -46.97 23.05
C VAL A 19 44.06 -45.62 23.63
N ILE A 20 45.04 -45.57 24.54
CA ILE A 20 45.52 -44.30 25.12
C ILE A 20 46.13 -43.41 24.05
N VAL A 21 46.94 -43.96 23.14
CA VAL A 21 47.55 -43.20 22.05
C VAL A 21 46.49 -42.66 21.09
N VAL A 22 45.51 -43.48 20.70
CA VAL A 22 44.42 -43.05 19.80
C VAL A 22 43.58 -41.95 20.45
N VAL A 23 43.21 -42.10 21.73
CA VAL A 23 42.44 -41.07 22.46
C VAL A 23 43.23 -39.78 22.61
N ALA A 24 44.54 -39.85 22.87
CA ALA A 24 45.41 -38.68 22.97
C ALA A 24 45.53 -37.91 21.64
N VAL A 25 45.75 -38.63 20.53
CA VAL A 25 45.81 -38.01 19.19
C VAL A 25 44.45 -37.41 18.81
N LEU A 26 43.36 -38.11 19.12
CA LEU A 26 42.00 -37.64 18.83
C LEU A 26 41.67 -36.37 19.64
N ALA A 27 42.08 -36.29 20.91
CA ALA A 27 41.93 -35.08 21.73
C ALA A 27 42.69 -33.88 21.15
N VAL A 28 43.91 -34.07 20.66
CA VAL A 28 44.70 -33.01 20.01
C VAL A 28 44.03 -32.55 18.72
N VAL A 29 43.58 -33.47 17.88
CA VAL A 29 42.89 -33.14 16.61
C VAL A 29 41.59 -32.39 16.86
N LEU A 30 40.77 -32.80 17.84
CA LEU A 30 39.54 -32.09 18.21
C LEU A 30 39.83 -30.66 18.70
N THR A 31 40.90 -30.48 19.48
CA THR A 31 41.28 -29.15 20.00
C THR A 31 41.66 -28.20 18.87
N ILE A 32 42.34 -28.69 17.83
CA ILE A 32 42.72 -27.90 16.64
C ILE A 32 41.51 -27.62 15.73
N ALA A 33 40.56 -28.55 15.62
CA ALA A 33 39.38 -28.41 14.76
C ALA A 33 38.23 -27.57 15.34
N THR A 34 38.16 -27.44 16.68
CA THR A 34 37.11 -26.68 17.38
C THR A 34 36.96 -25.21 16.95
N PRO A 35 38.01 -24.39 16.77
CA PRO A 35 37.85 -22.98 16.39
C PRO A 35 37.15 -22.77 15.04
N ASP A 36 37.32 -23.68 14.09
CA ASP A 36 36.67 -23.59 12.78
C ASP A 36 35.18 -23.97 12.84
N LEU A 37 34.81 -24.93 13.69
CA LEU A 37 33.40 -25.30 13.92
C LEU A 37 32.59 -24.15 14.53
N ASN A 38 33.16 -23.43 15.50
CA ASN A 38 32.49 -22.29 16.11
C ASN A 38 32.21 -21.16 15.10
N ARG A 39 33.12 -20.94 14.15
CA ARG A 39 32.91 -19.97 13.05
C ARG A 39 31.81 -20.41 12.09
N LEU A 40 31.72 -21.70 11.79
CA LEU A 40 30.66 -22.24 10.94
C LEU A 40 29.28 -22.11 11.59
N PHE A 41 29.15 -22.43 12.88
CA PHE A 41 27.88 -22.25 13.59
C PHE A 41 27.48 -20.79 13.71
N ALA A 42 28.42 -19.89 14.02
CA ALA A 42 28.14 -18.45 14.04
C ALA A 42 27.63 -17.94 12.68
N LYS A 43 28.20 -18.44 11.57
CA LYS A 43 27.72 -18.12 10.22
C LYS A 43 26.32 -18.67 9.92
N GLN A 44 26.02 -19.88 10.40
CA GLN A 44 24.69 -20.46 10.25
C GLN A 44 23.65 -19.68 11.05
N ASP A 45 23.99 -19.22 12.25
CA ASP A 45 23.12 -18.39 13.08
C ASP A 45 22.86 -17.03 12.42
N GLU A 46 23.89 -16.34 11.92
CA GLU A 46 23.75 -15.09 11.16
C GLU A 46 22.83 -15.27 9.92
N MET A 47 23.01 -16.35 9.17
CA MET A 47 22.17 -16.64 8.00
C MET A 47 20.72 -16.91 8.40
N THR A 48 20.53 -17.67 9.49
CA THR A 48 19.20 -17.97 10.02
C THR A 48 18.48 -16.71 10.50
N GLU A 49 19.20 -15.81 11.15
CA GLU A 49 18.65 -14.53 11.61
C GLU A 49 18.24 -13.64 10.44
N SER A 50 19.08 -13.55 9.40
CA SER A 50 18.76 -12.77 8.20
C SER A 50 17.49 -13.30 7.51
N LEU A 51 17.33 -14.63 7.44
CA LEU A 51 16.11 -15.26 6.93
C LEU A 51 14.89 -14.96 7.81
N ARG A 52 15.03 -14.96 9.15
CA ARG A 52 13.94 -14.60 10.07
C ARG A 52 13.54 -13.14 9.90
N LEU A 53 14.50 -12.23 9.84
CA LEU A 53 14.23 -10.82 9.60
C LEU A 53 13.53 -10.61 8.25
N LYS A 54 13.95 -11.30 7.18
CA LYS A 54 13.23 -11.25 5.90
C LYS A 54 11.77 -11.75 6.01
N LYS A 55 11.51 -12.79 6.80
CA LYS A 55 10.14 -13.25 7.06
C LYS A 55 9.33 -12.23 7.86
N ILE A 56 9.96 -11.50 8.79
CA ILE A 56 9.33 -10.40 9.53
C ILE A 56 9.02 -9.22 8.58
N TYR A 57 9.94 -8.87 7.67
CA TYR A 57 9.70 -7.86 6.64
C TYR A 57 8.46 -8.19 5.80
N ASN A 58 8.37 -9.43 5.30
CA ASN A 58 7.21 -9.86 4.52
C ASN A 58 5.92 -9.82 5.33
N ALA A 59 5.97 -10.17 6.62
CA ALA A 59 4.81 -10.08 7.51
C ALA A 59 4.38 -8.61 7.74
N LEU A 60 5.33 -7.68 7.88
CA LEU A 60 5.06 -6.24 7.97
C LEU A 60 4.42 -5.71 6.68
N GLU A 61 4.88 -6.17 5.52
CA GLU A 61 4.32 -5.82 4.22
C GLU A 61 2.87 -6.30 4.06
N VAL A 62 2.58 -7.54 4.45
CA VAL A 62 1.21 -8.07 4.41
C VAL A 62 0.32 -7.33 5.43
N TYR A 63 0.83 -7.08 6.63
CA TYR A 63 0.11 -6.36 7.68
C TYR A 63 -0.26 -4.95 7.23
N SER A 64 0.70 -4.20 6.67
CA SER A 64 0.48 -2.81 6.22
C SER A 64 -0.54 -2.73 5.09
N LYS A 65 -0.50 -3.70 4.15
CA LYS A 65 -1.45 -3.78 3.03
C LYS A 65 -2.89 -4.00 3.51
N GLN A 66 -3.08 -4.86 4.52
CA GLN A 66 -4.40 -5.17 5.06
C GLN A 66 -4.93 -4.09 6.01
N ASN A 67 -4.10 -3.59 6.92
CA ASN A 67 -4.53 -2.70 7.99
C ASN A 67 -4.32 -1.21 7.67
N LYS A 68 -3.66 -0.89 6.54
CA LYS A 68 -3.28 0.48 6.11
C LYS A 68 -2.41 1.23 7.13
N LYS A 69 -1.85 0.52 8.11
CA LYS A 69 -0.98 1.02 9.17
C LYS A 69 0.02 -0.05 9.57
N LEU A 70 1.05 0.36 10.30
CA LEU A 70 1.98 -0.56 10.96
C LEU A 70 1.52 -0.87 12.39
N PRO A 71 1.86 -2.07 12.93
CA PRO A 71 1.48 -2.45 14.28
C PRO A 71 2.15 -1.55 15.33
N ASP A 72 1.57 -1.50 16.53
CA ASP A 72 2.10 -0.68 17.63
C ASP A 72 3.31 -1.37 18.29
N GLU A 73 4.24 -0.58 18.86
CA GLU A 73 5.48 -1.12 19.44
C GLU A 73 5.24 -2.12 20.59
N GLY A 74 4.12 -2.00 21.31
CA GLY A 74 3.74 -2.93 22.37
C GLY A 74 3.10 -4.24 21.88
N THR A 75 2.57 -4.27 20.65
CA THR A 75 1.73 -5.38 20.15
C THR A 75 2.28 -6.05 18.90
N TRP A 76 3.30 -5.47 18.26
CA TRP A 76 3.84 -5.91 16.96
C TRP A 76 4.11 -7.41 16.86
N VAL A 77 4.64 -8.05 17.91
CA VAL A 77 4.87 -9.50 17.89
C VAL A 77 3.55 -10.25 17.71
N ASN A 78 2.52 -9.95 18.51
CA ASN A 78 1.23 -10.63 18.44
C ASN A 78 0.53 -10.36 17.11
N ASP A 79 0.63 -9.11 16.64
CA ASP A 79 0.00 -8.64 15.41
C ASP A 79 0.60 -9.29 14.16
N LEU A 80 1.90 -9.61 14.16
CA LEU A 80 2.61 -10.23 13.04
C LEU A 80 2.57 -11.75 13.03
N VAL A 81 2.30 -12.43 14.16
CA VAL A 81 2.28 -13.91 14.21
C VAL A 81 1.31 -14.48 13.18
N GLN A 82 0.15 -13.85 12.99
CA GLN A 82 -0.87 -14.32 12.03
C GLN A 82 -0.45 -14.16 10.55
N TYR A 83 0.57 -13.33 10.28
CA TYR A 83 1.06 -13.02 8.94
C TYR A 83 2.44 -13.62 8.64
N SER A 84 3.00 -14.38 9.57
CA SER A 84 4.31 -14.99 9.46
C SER A 84 4.25 -16.49 9.72
N GLU A 85 5.14 -17.24 9.08
CA GLU A 85 5.38 -18.66 9.42
C GLU A 85 6.18 -18.82 10.73
N LEU A 86 6.64 -17.71 11.30
CA LEU A 86 7.43 -17.70 12.53
C LEU A 86 6.52 -17.78 13.76
N SER A 87 6.93 -18.58 14.74
CA SER A 87 6.30 -18.56 16.06
C SER A 87 6.51 -17.23 16.77
N LYS A 88 5.65 -16.92 17.74
CA LYS A 88 5.76 -15.72 18.60
C LYS A 88 7.17 -15.52 19.17
N ASN A 89 7.78 -16.60 19.67
CA ASN A 89 9.14 -16.55 20.21
C ASN A 89 10.19 -16.25 19.14
N GLN A 90 10.03 -16.78 17.93
CA GLN A 90 10.95 -16.54 16.82
C GLN A 90 10.85 -15.13 16.25
N ILE A 91 9.71 -14.44 16.43
CA ILE A 91 9.54 -13.03 16.07
C ILE A 91 10.10 -12.13 17.18
N GLN A 92 9.78 -12.43 18.44
CA GLN A 92 10.24 -11.65 19.58
C GLN A 92 11.74 -11.76 19.81
N LYS A 93 12.33 -12.96 19.62
CA LYS A 93 13.73 -13.23 19.94
C LYS A 93 14.57 -13.57 18.71
N ASP A 94 15.79 -13.06 18.71
CA ASP A 94 16.82 -13.46 17.75
C ASP A 94 17.28 -14.92 17.94
N VAL A 95 18.14 -15.39 17.04
CA VAL A 95 18.75 -16.73 17.14
C VAL A 95 19.59 -16.91 18.42
N TRP A 96 20.08 -15.82 19.02
CA TRP A 96 20.87 -15.81 20.25
C TRP A 96 20.03 -15.65 21.52
N GLY A 97 18.70 -15.62 21.41
CA GLY A 97 17.75 -15.55 22.51
C GLY A 97 17.53 -14.17 23.12
N LYS A 98 18.03 -13.10 22.49
CA LYS A 98 17.78 -11.71 22.89
C LYS A 98 16.52 -11.18 22.22
N ASN A 99 15.85 -10.23 22.87
CA ASN A 99 14.66 -9.63 22.29
C ASN A 99 15.06 -8.69 21.14
N ARG A 100 14.36 -8.79 20.01
CA ARG A 100 14.47 -7.81 18.93
C ARG A 100 13.81 -6.51 19.35
N GLU A 101 14.35 -5.43 18.82
CA GLU A 101 13.78 -4.10 18.98
C GLU A 101 12.97 -3.73 17.75
N TYR A 102 11.77 -3.19 17.97
CA TYR A 102 10.89 -2.71 16.93
C TYR A 102 10.61 -1.24 17.17
N ARG A 103 10.86 -0.42 16.15
CA ARG A 103 10.53 1.00 16.14
C ARG A 103 9.71 1.33 14.92
N ARG A 104 8.75 2.25 15.08
CA ARG A 104 7.92 2.74 13.98
C ARG A 104 7.86 4.26 13.97
N SER A 105 7.69 4.81 12.78
CA SER A 105 7.39 6.24 12.59
C SER A 105 6.44 6.40 11.41
N SER A 106 5.73 7.52 11.36
CA SER A 106 4.98 7.94 10.18
C SER A 106 5.39 9.35 9.76
N SER A 107 5.18 9.65 8.48
CA SER A 107 5.45 10.95 7.86
C SER A 107 4.32 11.26 6.90
N THR A 108 3.77 12.47 6.93
CA THR A 108 2.97 12.96 5.81
C THR A 108 3.91 13.35 4.68
N VAL A 109 3.66 12.84 3.48
CA VAL A 109 4.43 13.14 2.28
C VAL A 109 3.49 13.71 1.24
N ASN A 110 3.95 14.78 0.58
CA ASN A 110 3.21 15.44 -0.48
C ASN A 110 3.74 14.95 -1.83
N TYR A 111 2.85 14.46 -2.68
CA TYR A 111 3.19 13.95 -4.00
C TYR A 111 2.13 14.38 -5.01
N LEU A 112 2.56 15.06 -6.08
CA LEU A 112 1.68 15.54 -7.16
C LEU A 112 0.41 16.28 -6.66
N GLY A 113 0.53 17.01 -5.55
CA GLY A 113 -0.58 17.79 -4.97
C GLY A 113 -1.49 17.03 -4.01
N GLY A 114 -1.29 15.72 -3.81
CA GLY A 114 -1.96 14.92 -2.77
C GLY A 114 -1.08 14.71 -1.54
N GLU A 115 -1.69 14.69 -0.36
CA GLU A 115 -1.01 14.35 0.89
C GLU A 115 -1.34 12.91 1.29
N TYR A 116 -0.34 12.11 1.64
CA TYR A 116 -0.55 10.79 2.23
C TYR A 116 0.46 10.49 3.33
N GLN A 117 0.04 9.69 4.32
CA GLN A 117 0.95 9.21 5.35
C GLN A 117 1.78 8.05 4.81
N VAL A 118 3.09 8.06 5.03
CA VAL A 118 4.03 6.95 4.81
C VAL A 118 4.39 6.37 6.16
N TYR A 119 4.44 5.05 6.26
CA TYR A 119 4.85 4.36 7.48
C TYR A 119 6.23 3.73 7.32
N TYR A 120 7.07 3.92 8.32
CA TYR A 120 8.40 3.34 8.43
C TYR A 120 8.44 2.41 9.64
N ALA A 121 9.08 1.25 9.49
CA ALA A 121 9.44 0.39 10.61
C ALA A 121 10.89 -0.08 10.49
N VAL A 122 11.53 -0.22 11.64
CA VAL A 122 12.83 -0.86 11.76
C VAL A 122 12.73 -1.99 12.77
N VAL A 123 13.22 -3.16 12.39
CA VAL A 123 13.39 -4.30 13.30
C VAL A 123 14.88 -4.59 13.42
N HIS A 124 15.37 -4.59 14.64
CA HIS A 124 16.78 -4.72 14.96
C HIS A 124 17.06 -5.97 15.81
N SER A 125 18.12 -6.70 15.46
CA SER A 125 18.64 -7.85 16.16
C SER A 125 19.95 -7.49 16.89
N MET A 126 20.11 -7.93 18.14
CA MET A 126 21.24 -7.53 19.01
C MET A 126 22.53 -8.31 18.74
N GLY A 127 22.54 -9.16 17.71
CA GLY A 127 23.74 -9.87 17.26
C GLY A 127 24.29 -10.88 18.27
N TYR A 128 25.43 -11.48 17.94
CA TYR A 128 26.13 -12.44 18.80
C TYR A 128 26.64 -11.78 20.11
N ASN A 129 27.05 -10.52 20.02
CA ASN A 129 27.63 -9.79 21.15
C ASN A 129 26.57 -9.29 22.17
N GLY A 130 25.29 -9.29 21.77
CA GLY A 130 24.15 -8.90 22.62
C GLY A 130 24.14 -7.43 23.01
N LYS A 131 24.81 -6.56 22.25
CA LYS A 131 24.92 -5.12 22.49
C LYS A 131 24.51 -4.33 21.24
N MET A 132 23.81 -3.23 21.46
CA MET A 132 23.66 -2.21 20.42
C MET A 132 24.98 -1.43 20.36
N ASP A 133 25.76 -1.67 19.31
CA ASP A 133 27.07 -1.03 19.10
C ASP A 133 26.92 0.43 18.64
N GLY A 134 26.43 1.29 19.55
CA GLY A 134 26.11 2.69 19.29
C GLY A 134 24.77 2.84 18.56
N GLU A 135 23.81 3.57 19.15
CA GLU A 135 22.41 3.69 18.72
C GLU A 135 22.14 3.50 17.21
N ILE A 136 21.51 2.37 16.88
CA ILE A 136 21.17 1.93 15.51
C ILE A 136 19.66 2.04 15.28
N THR A 137 18.89 2.43 16.29
CA THR A 137 17.43 2.53 16.19
C THR A 137 17.04 3.97 15.93
N PRO A 138 16.50 4.29 14.74
CA PRO A 138 16.08 5.66 14.45
C PRO A 138 15.01 6.08 15.45
N THR A 139 15.23 7.24 16.06
CA THR A 139 14.35 7.87 17.05
C THR A 139 13.57 9.04 16.47
N SER A 140 14.04 9.59 15.35
CA SER A 140 13.42 10.68 14.62
C SER A 140 13.04 10.29 13.19
N GLN A 141 12.04 10.98 12.63
CA GLN A 141 11.58 10.78 11.25
C GLN A 141 12.71 10.94 10.21
N ALA A 142 13.63 11.88 10.41
CA ALA A 142 14.78 12.08 9.55
C ALA A 142 15.73 10.88 9.60
N GLU A 143 15.99 10.34 10.79
CA GLU A 143 16.80 9.13 10.95
C GLU A 143 16.14 7.92 10.27
N PHE A 144 14.82 7.78 10.32
CA PHE A 144 14.12 6.71 9.60
C PHE A 144 14.31 6.80 8.09
N MET A 145 14.35 8.02 7.51
CA MET A 145 14.55 8.21 6.07
C MET A 145 15.96 7.84 5.64
N ASP A 146 16.98 8.24 6.40
CA ASP A 146 18.40 8.00 6.09
C ASP A 146 18.93 6.67 6.65
N PHE A 147 18.10 5.92 7.39
CA PHE A 147 18.50 4.66 8.00
C PHE A 147 18.97 3.64 6.94
N ASP A 148 20.25 3.26 7.04
CA ASP A 148 20.89 2.17 6.30
C ASP A 148 21.09 0.99 7.26
N PRO A 149 20.36 -0.13 7.08
CA PRO A 149 20.45 -1.28 7.98
C PRO A 149 21.79 -2.04 7.92
N THR A 150 22.73 -1.62 7.06
CA THR A 150 24.00 -2.32 6.81
C THR A 150 25.24 -1.66 7.44
N LYS A 151 25.08 -0.50 8.09
CA LYS A 151 26.18 0.31 8.64
C LYS A 151 25.86 0.79 10.06
N ASP A 152 26.88 0.90 10.91
CA ASP A 152 26.78 1.71 12.13
C ASP A 152 26.89 3.21 11.83
N SER A 153 26.72 4.03 12.89
CA SER A 153 26.90 5.48 12.86
C SER A 153 28.29 5.95 12.40
N SER A 154 29.27 5.04 12.33
CA SER A 154 30.63 5.28 11.87
C SER A 154 30.92 4.69 10.48
N GLY A 155 29.91 4.13 9.78
CA GLY A 155 30.05 3.54 8.45
C GLY A 155 30.73 2.17 8.41
N LYS A 156 30.96 1.53 9.56
CA LYS A 156 31.59 0.21 9.68
C LYS A 156 30.53 -0.89 9.66
N ARG A 157 30.91 -2.07 9.14
CA ARG A 157 30.07 -3.27 9.12
C ARG A 157 29.87 -3.78 10.55
N ILE A 158 28.64 -3.72 11.02
CA ILE A 158 28.17 -4.28 12.29
C ILE A 158 27.79 -5.77 12.12
N ASP A 159 27.95 -6.53 13.20
CA ASP A 159 27.40 -7.89 13.35
C ASP A 159 25.88 -7.86 13.59
N ASN A 160 25.37 -6.74 14.07
CA ASN A 160 23.94 -6.46 14.19
C ASN A 160 23.23 -6.50 12.83
N GLN A 161 22.06 -7.14 12.81
CA GLN A 161 21.23 -7.25 11.62
C GLN A 161 19.95 -6.46 11.82
N ALA A 162 19.61 -5.62 10.84
CA ALA A 162 18.38 -4.86 10.84
C ALA A 162 17.64 -4.98 9.51
N ILE A 163 16.33 -4.73 9.55
CA ILE A 163 15.51 -4.51 8.35
C ILE A 163 14.79 -3.19 8.49
N LYS A 164 14.66 -2.48 7.36
CA LYS A 164 13.84 -1.28 7.21
C LYS A 164 12.68 -1.59 6.29
N TYR A 165 11.48 -1.34 6.76
CA TYR A 165 10.25 -1.42 5.97
C TYR A 165 9.71 -0.03 5.71
N THR A 166 9.27 0.22 4.47
CA THR A 166 8.52 1.41 4.06
C THR A 166 7.42 1.00 3.10
N ASP A 167 6.23 1.58 3.25
CA ASP A 167 5.12 1.37 2.33
C ASP A 167 4.99 2.45 1.24
N GLN A 168 5.97 3.35 1.16
CA GLN A 168 5.96 4.48 0.23
C GLN A 168 5.78 4.05 -1.23
N ALA A 169 6.53 3.05 -1.69
CA ALA A 169 6.47 2.60 -3.08
C ALA A 169 5.09 2.03 -3.45
N ASP A 170 4.50 1.24 -2.54
CA ASP A 170 3.15 0.69 -2.73
C ASP A 170 2.11 1.82 -2.76
N LYS A 171 2.26 2.84 -1.91
CA LYS A 171 1.36 4.01 -1.87
C LYS A 171 1.47 4.90 -3.11
N ILE A 172 2.68 5.11 -3.64
CA ILE A 172 2.89 5.81 -4.91
C ILE A 172 2.15 5.09 -6.03
N LYS A 173 2.27 3.76 -6.11
CA LYS A 173 1.56 2.95 -7.11
C LYS A 173 0.03 3.09 -7.00
N LEU A 174 -0.51 3.06 -5.78
CA LEU A 174 -1.95 3.27 -5.56
C LEU A 174 -2.39 4.71 -5.93
N PHE A 175 -1.53 5.69 -5.70
CA PHE A 175 -1.79 7.06 -6.11
C PHE A 175 -1.81 7.20 -7.64
N GLU A 176 -0.84 6.62 -8.34
CA GLU A 176 -0.81 6.56 -9.81
C GLU A 176 -2.06 5.85 -10.36
N GLU A 177 -2.50 4.76 -9.73
CA GLU A 177 -3.74 4.08 -10.09
C GLU A 177 -4.97 4.97 -9.91
N THR A 178 -4.99 5.81 -8.87
CA THR A 178 -6.07 6.79 -8.66
C THR A 178 -6.10 7.84 -9.76
N LEU A 179 -4.94 8.34 -10.19
CA LEU A 179 -4.85 9.26 -11.32
C LEU A 179 -5.32 8.63 -12.64
N ASP A 180 -4.95 7.38 -12.93
CA ASP A 180 -5.44 6.64 -14.10
C ASP A 180 -6.97 6.45 -14.07
N ARG A 181 -7.54 6.18 -12.88
CA ARG A 181 -8.99 6.10 -12.71
C ARG A 181 -9.68 7.43 -12.98
N MET A 182 -9.14 8.53 -12.46
CA MET A 182 -9.65 9.89 -12.72
C MET A 182 -9.57 10.25 -14.20
N GLU A 183 -8.46 9.92 -14.87
CA GLU A 183 -8.30 10.15 -16.31
C GLU A 183 -9.38 9.38 -17.09
N LYS A 184 -9.58 8.10 -16.81
CA LYS A 184 -10.61 7.29 -17.49
C LYS A 184 -12.02 7.79 -17.22
N LEU A 185 -12.31 8.24 -16.00
CA LEU A 185 -13.58 8.92 -15.70
C LEU A 185 -13.75 10.19 -16.53
N SER A 186 -12.72 11.04 -16.61
CA SER A 186 -12.77 12.27 -17.40
C SER A 186 -13.02 12.00 -18.89
N ILE A 187 -12.40 10.95 -19.45
CA ILE A 187 -12.59 10.55 -20.85
C ILE A 187 -14.02 10.04 -21.07
N ALA A 188 -14.55 9.21 -20.17
CA ALA A 188 -15.91 8.71 -20.25
C ALA A 188 -16.93 9.85 -20.12
N LEU A 189 -16.68 10.79 -19.21
CA LEU A 189 -17.48 11.99 -19.00
C LEU A 189 -17.51 12.88 -20.24
N ALA A 190 -16.36 13.11 -20.87
CA ALA A 190 -16.26 13.88 -22.11
C ALA A 190 -17.00 13.20 -23.28
N LYS A 191 -16.87 11.87 -23.42
CA LYS A 191 -17.61 11.09 -24.42
C LYS A 191 -19.12 11.19 -24.20
N TYR A 192 -19.55 11.04 -22.95
CA TYR A 192 -20.95 11.16 -22.56
C TYR A 192 -21.51 12.54 -22.95
N ALA A 193 -20.84 13.62 -22.53
CA ALA A 193 -21.27 14.97 -22.81
C ALA A 193 -21.33 15.26 -24.31
N ARG A 194 -20.38 14.76 -25.09
CA ARG A 194 -20.39 14.92 -26.56
C ARG A 194 -21.60 14.27 -27.21
N VAL A 195 -22.00 13.07 -26.78
CA VAL A 195 -23.20 12.40 -27.31
C VAL A 195 -24.45 13.22 -26.98
N LYS A 196 -24.56 13.72 -25.74
CA LYS A 196 -25.69 14.55 -25.32
C LYS A 196 -25.72 15.91 -26.02
N GLN A 197 -24.55 16.50 -26.27
CA GLN A 197 -24.43 17.75 -27.03
C GLN A 197 -24.91 17.60 -28.47
N ILE A 198 -24.55 16.50 -29.16
CA ILE A 198 -25.04 16.23 -30.52
C ILE A 198 -26.58 16.17 -30.53
N THR A 199 -27.17 15.46 -29.57
CA THR A 199 -28.64 15.42 -29.40
C THR A 199 -29.23 16.80 -29.09
N GLY A 200 -28.56 17.59 -28.24
CA GLY A 200 -28.97 18.96 -27.91
C GLY A 200 -28.98 19.90 -29.11
N VAL A 201 -27.91 19.89 -29.91
CA VAL A 201 -27.79 20.68 -31.14
C VAL A 201 -28.87 20.26 -32.16
N GLN A 202 -29.18 18.97 -32.27
CA GLN A 202 -30.23 18.49 -33.18
C GLN A 202 -31.64 18.92 -32.75
N LEU A 203 -31.93 18.91 -31.45
CA LEU A 203 -33.27 19.17 -30.92
C LEU A 203 -33.55 20.67 -30.69
N ALA A 204 -32.54 21.42 -30.23
CA ALA A 204 -32.64 22.83 -29.85
C ALA A 204 -31.35 23.62 -30.21
N PRO A 205 -31.05 23.83 -31.52
CA PRO A 205 -29.82 24.47 -31.97
C PRO A 205 -29.64 25.91 -31.44
N GLU A 206 -30.73 26.67 -31.33
CA GLU A 206 -30.73 28.07 -30.86
C GLU A 206 -30.29 28.22 -29.39
N ARG A 207 -30.38 27.14 -28.60
CA ARG A 207 -30.11 27.13 -27.15
C ARG A 207 -29.03 26.12 -26.78
N SER A 208 -28.41 25.45 -27.76
CA SER A 208 -27.48 24.35 -27.48
C SER A 208 -26.33 24.79 -26.59
N ASP A 209 -25.93 26.05 -26.69
CA ASP A 209 -24.78 26.59 -25.98
C ASP A 209 -25.14 27.04 -24.55
N SER A 210 -26.43 27.08 -24.20
CA SER A 210 -26.90 27.45 -22.86
C SER A 210 -27.07 26.25 -21.93
N PHE A 211 -26.80 25.02 -22.40
CA PHE A 211 -27.04 23.80 -21.62
C PHE A 211 -25.76 23.15 -21.11
N ILE A 212 -25.84 22.55 -19.92
CA ILE A 212 -24.86 21.60 -19.39
C ILE A 212 -25.20 20.19 -19.90
N TYR A 213 -24.23 19.57 -20.58
CA TYR A 213 -24.37 18.21 -21.15
C TYR A 213 -23.73 17.12 -20.29
N PHE A 214 -23.15 17.50 -19.16
CA PHE A 214 -22.64 16.56 -18.17
C PHE A 214 -23.77 16.03 -17.28
N PRO A 215 -23.62 14.84 -16.68
CA PRO A 215 -24.54 14.35 -15.67
C PRO A 215 -24.75 15.38 -14.56
N LYS A 216 -26.00 15.54 -14.09
CA LYS A 216 -26.28 16.38 -12.93
C LYS A 216 -25.82 15.67 -11.66
N ASP A 217 -25.04 16.38 -10.85
CA ASP A 217 -24.65 15.94 -9.51
C ASP A 217 -25.86 15.85 -8.55
N GLY A 218 -25.61 15.45 -7.31
CA GLY A 218 -26.69 15.19 -6.35
C GLY A 218 -27.33 16.45 -5.78
N ARG A 219 -26.69 17.62 -5.96
CA ARG A 219 -27.02 18.84 -5.24
C ARG A 219 -28.36 19.41 -5.69
N SER A 220 -29.13 19.90 -4.71
CA SER A 220 -30.38 20.62 -4.97
C SER A 220 -30.17 22.11 -5.25
N SER A 221 -29.06 22.69 -4.77
CA SER A 221 -28.72 24.11 -4.95
C SER A 221 -28.28 24.45 -6.36
N ASP A 222 -27.78 23.48 -7.12
CA ASP A 222 -27.22 23.70 -8.45
C ASP A 222 -28.25 24.25 -9.45
N GLY A 223 -28.13 25.55 -9.67
CA GLY A 223 -28.93 26.38 -10.57
C GLY A 223 -28.54 26.27 -12.04
N GLY A 224 -27.57 25.43 -12.40
CA GLY A 224 -27.16 25.23 -13.79
C GLY A 224 -28.31 24.74 -14.67
N GLU A 225 -28.37 25.23 -15.91
CA GLU A 225 -29.35 24.77 -16.89
C GLU A 225 -28.82 23.53 -17.61
N TYR A 226 -29.22 22.34 -17.17
CA TYR A 226 -28.81 21.08 -17.78
C TYR A 226 -29.75 20.67 -18.92
N PHE A 227 -29.23 19.86 -19.84
CA PHE A 227 -30.02 19.25 -20.90
C PHE A 227 -30.88 18.08 -20.37
N TYR A 228 -31.81 18.33 -19.44
CA TYR A 228 -32.79 17.34 -18.97
C TYR A 228 -34.21 17.89 -18.86
N GLY A 229 -35.18 16.98 -18.81
CA GLY A 229 -36.58 17.30 -18.59
C GLY A 229 -37.24 17.96 -19.80
N THR A 230 -37.84 19.13 -19.58
CA THR A 230 -38.68 19.82 -20.56
C THR A 230 -37.96 21.06 -21.07
N ILE A 231 -37.69 21.10 -22.37
CA ILE A 231 -37.03 22.24 -23.02
C ILE A 231 -38.06 23.00 -23.85
N LYS A 232 -38.17 24.32 -23.64
CA LYS A 232 -38.93 25.18 -24.54
C LYS A 232 -38.10 25.43 -25.80
N LYS A 233 -38.59 24.96 -26.95
CA LYS A 233 -37.96 25.20 -28.25
C LYS A 233 -38.44 26.55 -28.77
N THR A 234 -37.56 27.55 -28.80
CA THR A 234 -37.84 28.91 -29.30
C THR A 234 -37.93 28.99 -30.83
N VAL A 235 -38.64 28.05 -31.46
CA VAL A 235 -39.10 28.23 -32.86
C VAL A 235 -40.53 28.79 -32.86
N ASN A 236 -41.28 28.56 -31.78
CA ASN A 236 -42.46 29.30 -31.32
C ASN A 236 -42.49 29.20 -29.79
N PRO A 237 -42.83 30.25 -29.03
CA PRO A 237 -42.84 30.21 -27.55
C PRO A 237 -43.76 29.14 -26.93
N ASP A 238 -44.63 28.53 -27.74
CA ASP A 238 -45.60 27.51 -27.34
C ASP A 238 -45.15 26.06 -27.58
N THR A 239 -44.04 25.83 -28.29
CA THR A 239 -43.60 24.46 -28.59
C THR A 239 -42.70 23.92 -27.49
N THR A 240 -43.30 23.14 -26.61
CA THR A 240 -42.60 22.46 -25.53
C THR A 240 -42.06 21.11 -26.00
N LEU A 241 -40.75 20.93 -25.96
CA LEU A 241 -40.08 19.67 -26.27
C LEU A 241 -39.95 18.86 -24.97
N SER A 242 -40.58 17.68 -24.93
CA SER A 242 -40.39 16.72 -23.83
C SER A 242 -39.27 15.76 -24.20
N LEU A 243 -38.18 15.74 -23.43
CA LEU A 243 -37.07 14.82 -23.64
C LEU A 243 -37.40 13.45 -23.04
N THR A 244 -36.98 12.39 -23.72
CA THR A 244 -36.94 11.05 -23.11
C THR A 244 -35.73 10.93 -22.18
N ALA A 245 -35.76 9.97 -21.26
CA ALA A 245 -34.63 9.68 -20.37
C ALA A 245 -33.32 9.35 -21.12
N SER A 246 -33.42 8.78 -22.33
CA SER A 246 -32.26 8.50 -23.18
C SER A 246 -31.68 9.74 -23.86
N GLN A 247 -32.49 10.79 -24.05
CA GLN A 247 -32.07 12.06 -24.62
C GLN A 247 -31.51 12.99 -23.55
N SER A 248 -32.12 13.03 -22.37
CA SER A 248 -31.69 13.88 -21.26
C SER A 248 -30.34 13.45 -20.67
N VAL A 249 -29.63 14.38 -20.06
CA VAL A 249 -28.53 14.04 -19.14
C VAL A 249 -29.08 13.27 -17.94
N GLY A 250 -28.29 12.34 -17.43
CA GLY A 250 -28.60 11.59 -16.22
C GLY A 250 -28.40 12.44 -14.98
N LYS A 251 -28.97 11.99 -13.86
CA LYS A 251 -28.73 12.54 -12.53
C LYS A 251 -28.14 11.44 -11.65
N ILE A 252 -27.13 11.76 -10.86
CA ILE A 252 -26.61 10.84 -9.84
C ILE A 252 -27.70 10.64 -8.77
N SER A 253 -28.10 9.38 -8.57
CA SER A 253 -29.27 8.99 -7.78
C SER A 253 -28.97 8.53 -6.35
N GLY A 254 -27.69 8.35 -6.00
CA GLY A 254 -27.24 7.84 -4.70
C GLY A 254 -26.78 8.95 -3.74
N ASN A 255 -25.61 8.75 -3.11
CA ASN A 255 -25.02 9.76 -2.23
C ASN A 255 -24.64 10.99 -3.07
N GLN A 256 -24.94 12.17 -2.55
CA GLN A 256 -24.70 13.43 -3.26
C GLN A 256 -23.21 13.46 -3.68
N ASN A 257 -22.98 13.68 -4.97
CA ASN A 257 -21.65 13.85 -5.57
C ASN A 257 -20.74 12.61 -5.56
N ASP A 258 -21.22 11.41 -5.23
CA ASP A 258 -20.39 10.20 -5.18
C ASP A 258 -19.94 9.77 -6.60
N ALA A 259 -18.63 9.79 -6.86
CA ALA A 259 -18.08 9.44 -8.16
C ALA A 259 -18.25 7.95 -8.52
N ARG A 260 -18.58 7.07 -7.57
CA ARG A 260 -18.91 5.66 -7.86
C ARG A 260 -20.21 5.54 -8.63
N ASP A 261 -21.17 6.37 -8.28
CA ASP A 261 -22.47 6.40 -8.94
C ASP A 261 -22.36 7.11 -10.30
N LEU A 262 -21.45 8.10 -10.41
CA LEU A 262 -21.03 8.62 -11.72
C LEU A 262 -20.41 7.53 -12.59
N ALA A 263 -19.48 6.74 -12.06
CA ALA A 263 -18.81 5.68 -12.82
C ALA A 263 -19.85 4.69 -13.39
N GLU A 264 -20.80 4.26 -12.56
CA GLU A 264 -21.90 3.39 -12.98
C GLU A 264 -22.77 4.04 -14.06
N LEU A 265 -23.13 5.32 -13.91
CA LEU A 265 -23.89 6.07 -14.91
C LEU A 265 -23.15 6.18 -16.26
N LEU A 266 -21.82 6.28 -16.22
CA LEU A 266 -20.96 6.32 -17.40
C LEU A 266 -20.68 4.92 -17.99
N GLY A 267 -21.22 3.85 -17.40
CA GLY A 267 -21.00 2.47 -17.82
C GLY A 267 -19.63 1.91 -17.43
N LEU A 268 -18.95 2.55 -16.49
CA LEU A 268 -17.70 2.07 -15.90
C LEU A 268 -17.97 1.30 -14.60
N PRO A 269 -17.09 0.36 -14.21
CA PRO A 269 -17.14 -0.24 -12.89
C PRO A 269 -17.05 0.77 -11.75
N ARG A 270 -17.77 0.54 -10.65
CA ARG A 270 -17.84 1.47 -9.49
C ARG A 270 -16.48 1.83 -8.89
N TYR A 271 -15.51 0.92 -8.90
CA TYR A 271 -14.16 1.17 -8.36
C TYR A 271 -13.41 2.30 -9.08
N TYR A 272 -13.83 2.68 -10.31
CA TYR A 272 -13.27 3.86 -10.98
C TYR A 272 -13.57 5.16 -10.24
N GLY A 273 -14.67 5.21 -9.49
CA GLY A 273 -15.04 6.33 -8.64
C GLY A 273 -14.38 6.33 -7.26
N GLU A 274 -13.44 5.41 -6.99
CA GLU A 274 -12.80 5.27 -5.68
C GLU A 274 -11.32 5.67 -5.73
N ASN A 275 -10.87 6.35 -4.69
CA ASN A 275 -9.45 6.56 -4.41
C ASN A 275 -8.81 5.21 -4.06
N ALA A 276 -7.83 4.75 -4.85
CA ALA A 276 -7.20 3.45 -4.64
C ALA A 276 -6.37 3.39 -3.35
N LEU A 277 -5.92 4.54 -2.83
CA LEU A 277 -5.15 4.62 -1.60
C LEU A 277 -6.02 4.36 -0.36
N SER A 278 -7.15 5.08 -0.26
CA SER A 278 -8.03 5.06 0.91
C SER A 278 -9.20 4.08 0.78
N GLY A 279 -9.59 3.73 -0.45
CA GLY A 279 -10.82 3.00 -0.75
C GLY A 279 -12.09 3.85 -0.60
N LYS A 280 -11.97 5.15 -0.36
CA LYS A 280 -13.11 6.07 -0.24
C LYS A 280 -13.56 6.58 -1.61
N PRO A 281 -14.84 6.99 -1.76
CA PRO A 281 -15.31 7.61 -2.99
C PRO A 281 -14.55 8.91 -3.27
N MET A 282 -14.30 9.16 -4.55
CA MET A 282 -13.98 10.48 -5.06
C MET A 282 -15.29 11.28 -5.22
N TRP A 283 -15.16 12.60 -5.37
CA TRP A 283 -16.29 13.50 -5.43
C TRP A 283 -16.40 14.16 -6.79
N TYR A 284 -17.60 14.09 -7.37
CA TYR A 284 -17.95 14.67 -8.66
C TYR A 284 -18.88 15.85 -8.48
N ILE A 285 -18.49 17.00 -9.03
CA ILE A 285 -19.26 18.24 -8.99
C ILE A 285 -19.49 18.67 -10.44
N SER A 286 -20.75 18.71 -10.86
CA SER A 286 -21.10 18.90 -12.28
C SER A 286 -21.00 20.35 -12.74
N ASN A 287 -21.34 21.28 -11.85
CA ASN A 287 -21.22 22.73 -12.04
C ASN A 287 -20.57 23.32 -10.78
N PRO A 288 -19.23 23.39 -10.72
CA PRO A 288 -18.55 23.87 -9.53
C PRO A 288 -18.78 25.36 -9.31
N GLY A 289 -18.62 25.76 -8.06
CA GLY A 289 -18.62 27.14 -7.60
C GLY A 289 -17.38 27.95 -7.97
N ASP A 290 -17.27 29.14 -7.37
CA ASP A 290 -16.05 29.94 -7.47
C ASP A 290 -14.88 29.31 -6.71
N GLY A 291 -13.65 29.79 -6.93
CA GLY A 291 -12.44 29.21 -6.37
C GLY A 291 -12.35 29.20 -4.83
N ASN A 292 -13.27 29.86 -4.11
CA ASN A 292 -13.28 29.87 -2.64
C ASN A 292 -14.21 28.81 -2.04
N ASP A 293 -15.27 28.44 -2.74
CA ASP A 293 -16.18 27.35 -2.34
C ASP A 293 -16.69 26.61 -3.59
N ILE A 294 -16.15 25.42 -3.82
CA ILE A 294 -16.50 24.61 -5.01
C ILE A 294 -17.97 24.13 -4.99
N CYS A 295 -18.63 24.20 -3.84
CA CYS A 295 -19.99 23.70 -3.64
C CYS A 295 -21.06 24.78 -3.67
N SER A 296 -20.66 26.06 -3.72
CA SER A 296 -21.54 27.23 -3.64
C SER A 296 -21.19 28.25 -4.72
N ASN A 297 -22.07 29.21 -5.00
CA ASN A 297 -21.83 30.28 -5.99
C ASN A 297 -21.63 29.77 -7.43
N GLU A 298 -22.18 28.61 -7.78
CA GLU A 298 -22.14 28.12 -9.15
C GLU A 298 -22.90 29.06 -10.12
N PRO A 299 -22.43 29.21 -11.38
CA PRO A 299 -23.12 30.02 -12.37
C PRO A 299 -24.52 29.48 -12.65
N GLY A 300 -25.55 30.32 -12.50
CA GLY A 300 -26.94 30.01 -12.86
C GLY A 300 -27.25 30.22 -14.35
N SER A 301 -26.30 30.72 -15.13
CA SER A 301 -26.42 30.94 -16.58
C SER A 301 -25.08 30.71 -17.26
N ALA A 302 -25.12 30.29 -18.53
CA ALA A 302 -23.92 30.11 -19.34
C ALA A 302 -23.07 31.40 -19.43
N PRO A 303 -21.74 31.30 -19.51
CA PRO A 303 -20.93 30.08 -19.55
C PRO A 303 -20.80 29.41 -18.17
N TYR A 304 -20.96 28.08 -18.13
CA TYR A 304 -20.77 27.28 -16.92
C TYR A 304 -19.32 26.83 -16.77
N TYR A 305 -18.93 26.50 -15.55
CA TYR A 305 -17.63 25.91 -15.29
C TYR A 305 -17.60 24.42 -15.67
N PRO A 306 -16.44 23.89 -16.11
CA PRO A 306 -16.31 22.47 -16.37
C PRO A 306 -16.46 21.67 -15.08
N PRO A 307 -16.99 20.43 -15.17
CA PRO A 307 -17.13 19.57 -14.01
C PRO A 307 -15.77 19.23 -13.39
N VAL A 308 -15.76 19.01 -12.07
CA VAL A 308 -14.56 18.69 -11.30
C VAL A 308 -14.73 17.34 -10.62
N ILE A 309 -13.67 16.54 -10.67
CA ILE A 309 -13.51 15.35 -9.82
C ILE A 309 -12.42 15.67 -8.81
N LYS A 310 -12.73 15.57 -7.52
CA LYS A 310 -11.77 15.81 -6.44
C LYS A 310 -11.65 14.62 -5.50
N ILE A 311 -10.49 14.53 -4.85
CA ILE A 311 -10.23 13.56 -3.80
C ILE A 311 -10.26 14.33 -2.48
N ASP A 312 -11.14 13.91 -1.58
CA ASP A 312 -11.16 14.40 -0.20
C ASP A 312 -11.58 13.27 0.71
N ASP A 313 -10.59 12.63 1.33
CA ASP A 313 -10.79 11.48 2.21
C ASP A 313 -11.28 11.91 3.60
N ASN A 314 -11.23 13.19 3.95
CA ASN A 314 -11.52 13.66 5.31
C ASN A 314 -12.98 14.09 5.49
N VAL A 315 -13.72 14.25 4.40
CA VAL A 315 -15.10 14.74 4.42
C VAL A 315 -16.04 13.68 3.88
N THR A 316 -17.22 13.55 4.50
CA THR A 316 -18.27 12.60 4.10
C THR A 316 -19.09 13.05 2.89
N ASP A 317 -19.12 14.35 2.63
CA ASP A 317 -19.59 14.99 1.40
C ASP A 317 -18.94 16.37 1.36
N PRO A 318 -18.22 16.73 0.29
CA PRO A 318 -17.62 18.05 0.20
C PRO A 318 -18.64 19.17 0.09
N CYS A 319 -19.88 18.84 -0.25
CA CYS A 319 -21.05 19.72 -0.34
C CYS A 319 -22.20 19.14 0.52
#